data_AF-A0A927XNQ6-F1
#
_entry.id   AF-A0A927XNQ6-F1
#
_cell.length_a   1.000
_cell.length_b   1.000
_cell.length_c   1.000
_cell.angle_alpha   90.00
_cell.angle_beta   90.00
_cell.angle_gamma   90.00
#
_symmetry.space_group_name_H-M   'P 1'
#
loop_
_entity.id
_entity.type
_entity.pdbx_description
1 polymer ?
#
loop_
_entity_poly.entity_id
_entity_poly.type
_entity_poly.pdbx_seq_one_letter_code
_entity_poly.pdbx_strand_id
1 'polypeptide(L)'
;MVCQYISSDTGGSIFMAKNKKSNAKKMKAKAPAHYSLEEQKTMSRIRRKWHFGTIRHFFLVVFTLILSVALALLMLSYQIFVGPSRAGSDLLIQTLMESSAMKFYPYLFLRDEQVEAALERNRVITSDEATDVSLITIRSRNSMTDLDQTTEEPLKDIEIREIHGSTYKGYMMIVADPSRVSVGVCRYPFNNDLPGLRVDEIINNYGGIAGINGGAFSDSSGRGNGGQPLGMVYSDGQQLRRPDGAYKTVVGFDQNDILHVGEFTEAQAKEIGLRDAVAFGPALVVNGQPSVVSGKGSGLNPRSAIGQRADGAVLLLCIDGRQANSLGASYEDLIEIMLEFGAVNACNLDGGSSTAMFYQGEQINDGLAITGSRALPTAWIVK
;
A
#
# COMPACT_ATOMS: atom_id res chain seq x y z
N MET A 1 15.10 -57.36 -53.43
CA MET A 1 14.84 -58.42 -52.42
C MET A 1 13.49 -58.11 -51.80
N VAL A 2 12.32 -58.60 -52.25
CA VAL A 2 11.94 -59.95 -52.73
C VAL A 2 12.38 -60.97 -51.65
N CYS A 3 11.50 -61.61 -50.86
CA CYS A 3 10.25 -62.35 -51.13
C CYS A 3 9.34 -62.33 -49.87
N GLN A 4 8.01 -62.09 -49.95
CA GLN A 4 6.90 -63.05 -50.20
C GLN A 4 6.61 -64.00 -49.01
N TYR A 5 5.38 -64.36 -48.59
CA TYR A 5 4.18 -64.72 -49.36
C TYR A 5 2.96 -65.08 -48.42
N ILE A 6 1.71 -64.97 -48.96
CA ILE A 6 0.44 -65.73 -48.69
C ILE A 6 -0.31 -65.38 -47.37
N SER A 7 -1.51 -64.77 -47.35
CA SER A 7 -2.87 -65.14 -47.87
C SER A 7 -3.69 -66.11 -47.00
N SER A 8 -4.95 -65.69 -46.79
CA SER A 8 -6.20 -66.46 -46.63
C SER A 8 -6.49 -67.30 -45.38
N ASP A 9 -7.61 -66.89 -44.76
CA ASP A 9 -8.76 -67.68 -44.32
C ASP A 9 -8.68 -68.69 -43.17
N THR A 10 -9.67 -68.53 -42.27
CA THR A 10 -10.45 -69.56 -41.57
C THR A 10 -9.75 -70.48 -40.56
N GLY A 11 -10.40 -70.68 -39.40
CA GLY A 11 -10.24 -71.91 -38.63
C GLY A 11 -10.14 -71.70 -37.13
N GLY A 12 -11.27 -71.85 -36.42
CA GLY A 12 -11.33 -71.67 -34.98
C GLY A 12 -10.68 -72.79 -34.15
N SER A 13 -10.49 -72.49 -32.87
CA SER A 13 -10.62 -73.43 -31.75
C SER A 13 -11.15 -72.61 -30.57
N ILE A 14 -12.45 -72.55 -30.33
CA ILE A 14 -13.26 -73.55 -29.62
C ILE A 14 -12.70 -73.81 -28.21
N PHE A 15 -13.26 -73.07 -27.25
CA PHE A 15 -13.92 -73.72 -26.10
C PHE A 15 -15.42 -73.48 -26.25
N MET A 16 -16.10 -74.48 -26.83
CA MET A 16 -17.55 -74.66 -26.76
C MET A 16 -17.85 -75.62 -25.61
N ALA A 17 -18.88 -75.28 -24.83
CA ALA A 17 -19.97 -76.16 -24.37
C ALA A 17 -20.50 -75.61 -23.03
N LYS A 18 -21.77 -75.29 -22.83
CA LYS A 18 -22.98 -75.73 -23.53
C LYS A 18 -24.09 -74.72 -23.30
N ASN A 19 -24.74 -74.37 -24.40
CA ASN A 19 -26.02 -73.72 -24.47
C ASN A 19 -27.11 -74.70 -23.99
N LYS A 20 -28.02 -74.26 -23.11
CA LYS A 20 -29.37 -74.83 -23.03
C LYS A 20 -30.37 -73.68 -23.04
N LYS A 21 -30.94 -73.46 -24.24
CA LYS A 21 -32.24 -72.86 -24.47
C LYS A 21 -33.25 -73.42 -23.45
N SER A 22 -34.04 -72.57 -22.80
CA SER A 22 -35.48 -72.50 -23.07
C SER A 22 -36.16 -71.45 -22.19
N ASN A 23 -37.26 -70.93 -22.74
CA ASN A 23 -38.33 -70.23 -22.06
C ASN A 23 -38.05 -68.80 -21.60
N ALA A 24 -38.31 -67.90 -22.55
CA ALA A 24 -39.01 -66.66 -22.27
C ALA A 24 -40.27 -66.92 -21.43
N LYS A 25 -40.11 -67.00 -20.11
CA LYS A 25 -41.21 -66.81 -19.17
C LYS A 25 -41.47 -65.31 -19.14
N LYS A 26 -42.61 -64.91 -19.72
CA LYS A 26 -43.30 -63.66 -19.41
C LYS A 26 -43.25 -63.43 -17.89
N MET A 27 -42.28 -62.66 -17.39
CA MET A 27 -42.50 -61.92 -16.16
C MET A 27 -43.45 -60.80 -16.57
N LYS A 28 -44.75 -61.10 -16.42
CA LYS A 28 -45.77 -60.07 -16.30
C LYS A 28 -45.17 -58.95 -15.45
N ALA A 29 -45.14 -57.73 -15.98
CA ALA A 29 -44.95 -56.55 -15.16
C ALA A 29 -45.87 -56.73 -13.96
N LYS A 30 -45.29 -56.95 -12.78
CA LYS A 30 -46.05 -56.94 -11.53
C LYS A 30 -46.63 -55.53 -11.51
N ALA A 31 -47.95 -55.43 -11.59
CA ALA A 31 -48.65 -54.16 -11.45
C ALA A 31 -48.02 -53.40 -10.27
N PRO A 32 -47.80 -52.07 -10.37
CA PRO A 32 -47.24 -51.33 -9.26
C PRO A 32 -48.08 -51.69 -8.04
N ALA A 33 -47.44 -52.12 -6.96
CA ALA A 33 -48.14 -52.35 -5.71
C ALA A 33 -48.95 -51.06 -5.46
N HIS A 34 -50.28 -51.16 -5.52
CA HIS A 34 -51.16 -50.06 -5.18
C HIS A 34 -51.04 -49.88 -3.67
N TYR A 35 -49.97 -49.20 -3.27
CA TYR A 35 -49.78 -48.74 -1.92
C TYR A 35 -51.02 -47.94 -1.56
N SER A 36 -51.64 -48.29 -0.44
CA SER A 36 -52.74 -47.51 0.11
C SER A 36 -52.31 -46.04 0.25
N LEU A 37 -53.26 -45.11 0.19
CA LEU A 37 -52.98 -43.68 0.37
C LEU A 37 -52.19 -43.40 1.67
N GLU A 38 -52.36 -44.22 2.70
CA GLU A 38 -51.58 -44.18 3.92
C GLU A 38 -50.12 -44.63 3.74
N GLU A 39 -49.86 -45.72 3.03
CA GLU A 39 -48.49 -46.20 2.78
C GLU A 39 -47.69 -45.23 1.90
N GLN A 40 -48.33 -44.61 0.89
CA GLN A 40 -47.70 -43.55 0.09
C GLN A 40 -47.37 -42.31 0.93
N LYS A 41 -48.28 -41.90 1.82
CA LYS A 41 -48.02 -40.81 2.78
C LYS A 41 -46.90 -41.17 3.76
N THR A 42 -46.81 -42.42 4.19
CA THR A 42 -45.79 -42.91 5.13
C THR A 42 -44.42 -42.98 4.47
N MET A 43 -44.31 -43.53 3.27
CA MET A 43 -43.08 -43.56 2.48
C MET A 43 -42.59 -42.16 2.10
N SER A 44 -43.50 -41.24 1.73
CA SER A 44 -43.13 -39.85 1.47
C SER A 44 -42.65 -39.10 2.73
N ARG A 45 -43.21 -39.40 3.91
CA ARG A 45 -42.72 -38.89 5.21
C ARG A 45 -41.34 -39.45 5.56
N ILE A 46 -41.10 -40.74 5.35
CA ILE A 46 -39.79 -41.38 5.59
C ILE A 46 -38.74 -40.81 4.63
N ARG A 47 -39.06 -40.68 3.34
CA ARG A 47 -38.16 -40.11 2.33
C ARG A 47 -37.85 -38.63 2.60
N ARG A 48 -38.84 -37.85 3.08
CA ARG A 48 -38.63 -36.47 3.57
C ARG A 48 -37.71 -36.46 4.78
N LYS A 49 -37.96 -37.27 5.82
CA LYS A 49 -37.09 -37.36 7.01
C LYS A 49 -35.66 -37.79 6.65
N TRP A 50 -35.50 -38.71 5.70
CA TRP A 50 -34.20 -39.16 5.23
C TRP A 50 -33.46 -38.08 4.43
N HIS A 51 -34.16 -37.38 3.53
CA HIS A 51 -33.61 -36.20 2.81
C HIS A 51 -33.23 -35.06 3.76
N PHE A 52 -34.10 -34.70 4.71
CA PHE A 52 -33.77 -33.71 5.75
C PHE A 52 -32.58 -34.16 6.60
N GLY A 53 -32.49 -35.45 6.91
CA GLY A 53 -31.33 -36.06 7.56
C GLY A 53 -30.06 -35.88 6.74
N THR A 54 -30.05 -36.27 5.46
CA THR A 54 -28.87 -36.16 4.58
C THR A 54 -28.45 -34.72 4.34
N ILE A 55 -29.41 -33.81 4.14
CA ILE A 55 -29.15 -32.36 4.00
C ILE A 55 -28.52 -31.80 5.28
N ARG A 56 -29.05 -32.16 6.46
CA ARG A 56 -28.48 -31.75 7.76
C ARG A 56 -27.05 -32.26 7.94
N HIS A 57 -26.78 -33.52 7.62
CA HIS A 57 -25.42 -34.07 7.72
C HIS A 57 -24.47 -33.41 6.72
N PHE A 58 -24.92 -33.12 5.50
CA PHE A 58 -24.14 -32.38 4.51
C PHE A 58 -23.76 -30.99 5.05
N PHE A 59 -24.71 -30.21 5.56
CA PHE A 59 -24.41 -28.90 6.16
C PHE A 59 -23.52 -29.01 7.41
N LEU A 60 -23.66 -30.06 8.22
CA LEU A 60 -22.80 -30.29 9.38
C LEU A 60 -21.36 -30.62 8.97
N VAL A 61 -21.16 -31.42 7.92
CA VAL A 61 -19.83 -31.71 7.36
C VAL A 61 -19.21 -30.45 6.77
N VAL A 62 -19.96 -29.67 5.99
CA VAL A 62 -19.48 -28.40 5.44
C VAL A 62 -19.12 -27.41 6.56
N PHE A 63 -19.98 -27.30 7.59
CA PHE A 63 -19.72 -26.43 8.74
C PHE A 63 -18.47 -26.86 9.52
N THR A 64 -18.32 -28.15 9.82
CA THR A 64 -17.13 -28.67 10.53
C THR A 64 -15.86 -28.51 9.71
N LEU A 65 -15.93 -28.67 8.38
CA LEU A 65 -14.81 -28.40 7.49
C LEU A 65 -14.42 -26.92 7.53
N ILE A 66 -15.37 -26.00 7.37
CA ILE A 66 -15.12 -24.56 7.45
C ILE A 66 -14.51 -24.19 8.80
N LEU A 67 -15.05 -24.73 9.89
CA LEU A 67 -14.54 -24.49 11.24
C LEU A 67 -13.10 -25.00 11.40
N SER A 68 -12.80 -26.19 10.87
CA SER A 68 -11.44 -26.77 10.94
C SER A 68 -10.42 -25.95 10.14
N VAL A 69 -10.80 -25.47 8.96
CA VAL A 69 -9.97 -24.58 8.14
C VAL A 69 -9.76 -23.25 8.84
N ALA A 70 -10.83 -22.66 9.40
CA ALA A 70 -10.73 -21.42 10.16
C ALA A 70 -9.81 -21.55 11.38
N LEU A 71 -9.90 -22.65 12.13
CA LEU A 71 -9.03 -22.92 13.28
C LEU A 71 -7.57 -23.12 12.86
N ALA A 72 -7.33 -23.84 11.75
CA ALA A 72 -5.99 -24.02 11.20
C ALA A 72 -5.38 -22.68 10.75
N LEU A 73 -6.16 -21.81 10.11
CA LEU A 73 -5.73 -20.47 9.73
C LEU A 73 -5.42 -19.60 10.96
N LEU A 74 -6.24 -19.66 12.02
CA LEU A 74 -5.98 -18.94 13.27
C LEU A 74 -4.71 -19.44 13.97
N MET A 75 -4.46 -20.75 13.99
CA MET A 75 -3.22 -21.30 14.54
C MET A 75 -2.00 -20.89 13.71
N LEU A 76 -2.11 -20.88 12.38
CA LEU A 76 -1.04 -20.41 11.51
C LEU A 76 -0.74 -18.93 11.74
N SER A 77 -1.77 -18.08 11.81
CA SER A 77 -1.62 -16.66 12.13
C SER A 77 -0.97 -16.45 13.49
N TYR A 78 -1.41 -17.18 14.52
CA TYR A 78 -0.78 -17.16 15.84
C TYR A 78 0.72 -17.49 15.75
N GLN A 79 1.08 -18.52 15.00
CA GLN A 79 2.47 -18.93 14.81
C GLN A 79 3.29 -17.88 14.04
N ILE A 80 2.67 -17.05 13.19
CA ILE A 80 3.38 -15.95 12.52
C ILE A 80 3.70 -14.83 13.53
N PHE A 81 2.75 -14.46 14.38
CA PHE A 81 2.93 -13.37 15.36
C PHE A 81 3.80 -13.77 16.56
N VAL A 82 3.70 -15.01 17.03
CA VAL A 82 4.43 -15.51 18.22
C VAL A 82 5.64 -16.36 17.83
N GLY A 83 5.80 -16.65 16.55
CA GLY A 83 6.77 -17.59 16.02
C GLY A 83 8.23 -17.26 16.25
N PRO A 84 9.13 -18.14 15.78
CA PRO A 84 10.56 -18.06 16.08
C PRO A 84 11.24 -16.84 15.45
N SER A 85 10.74 -16.32 14.33
CA SER A 85 11.31 -15.16 13.65
C SER A 85 10.75 -13.86 14.21
N ARG A 86 11.45 -13.26 15.18
CA ARG A 86 11.09 -11.95 15.73
C ARG A 86 11.09 -10.85 14.67
N ALA A 87 12.10 -10.84 13.78
CA ALA A 87 12.18 -9.84 12.72
C ALA A 87 10.98 -9.89 11.76
N GLY A 88 10.56 -11.09 11.35
CA GLY A 88 9.39 -11.27 10.48
C GLY A 88 8.07 -10.89 11.17
N SER A 89 7.92 -11.26 12.44
CA SER A 89 6.76 -10.87 13.25
C SER A 89 6.69 -9.36 13.45
N ASP A 90 7.79 -8.72 13.86
CA ASP A 90 7.86 -7.27 14.08
C ASP A 90 7.54 -6.51 12.78
N LEU A 91 8.05 -6.97 11.63
CA LEU A 91 7.74 -6.38 10.32
C LEU A 91 6.24 -6.49 9.97
N LEU A 92 5.63 -7.65 10.22
CA LEU A 92 4.19 -7.85 9.94
C LEU A 92 3.32 -7.02 10.90
N ILE A 93 3.64 -7.02 12.20
CA ILE A 93 2.94 -6.22 13.20
C ILE A 93 2.96 -4.76 12.78
N GLN A 94 4.13 -4.21 12.45
CA GLN A 94 4.29 -2.85 11.94
C GLN A 94 3.45 -2.57 10.70
N THR A 95 3.54 -3.45 9.70
CA THR A 95 2.78 -3.32 8.44
C THR A 95 1.27 -3.20 8.69
N LEU A 96 0.75 -4.02 9.62
CA LEU A 96 -0.66 -4.01 9.99
C LEU A 96 -1.04 -2.83 10.87
N MET A 97 -0.17 -2.42 11.78
CA MET A 97 -0.40 -1.29 12.68
C MET A 97 -0.37 0.07 11.96
N GLU A 98 0.40 0.20 10.88
CA GLU A 98 0.36 1.37 9.99
C GLU A 98 -0.84 1.35 9.03
N SER A 99 -1.48 0.19 8.85
CA SER A 99 -2.67 0.04 8.03
C SER A 99 -3.93 0.33 8.85
N SER A 100 -4.56 1.50 8.63
CA SER A 100 -5.71 1.97 9.44
C SER A 100 -6.84 0.93 9.61
N ALA A 101 -7.15 0.14 8.58
CA ALA A 101 -8.18 -0.90 8.60
C ALA A 101 -7.77 -2.22 9.27
N MET A 102 -6.46 -2.45 9.49
CA MET A 102 -5.91 -3.75 9.92
C MET A 102 -5.35 -3.73 11.35
N LYS A 103 -5.37 -2.58 12.02
CA LYS A 103 -4.84 -2.40 13.38
C LYS A 103 -5.38 -3.40 14.40
N PHE A 104 -6.61 -3.90 14.24
CA PHE A 104 -7.22 -4.86 15.18
C PHE A 104 -6.57 -6.25 15.12
N TYR A 105 -5.91 -6.61 14.02
CA TYR A 105 -5.54 -7.99 13.74
C TYR A 105 -4.41 -8.53 14.64
N PRO A 106 -3.31 -7.80 14.90
CA PRO A 106 -2.29 -8.23 15.87
C PRO A 106 -2.85 -8.49 17.26
N TYR A 107 -3.82 -7.69 17.71
CA TYR A 107 -4.44 -7.81 19.04
C TYR A 107 -5.35 -9.04 19.20
N LEU A 108 -5.63 -9.78 18.12
CA LEU A 108 -6.26 -11.10 18.24
C LEU A 108 -5.34 -12.13 18.89
N PHE A 109 -4.02 -11.90 18.84
CA PHE A 109 -3.00 -12.88 19.25
C PHE A 109 -2.03 -12.32 20.29
N LEU A 110 -1.87 -11.00 20.37
CA LEU A 110 -0.88 -10.30 21.19
C LEU A 110 -1.56 -9.34 22.16
N ARG A 111 -0.95 -9.15 23.33
CA ARG A 111 -1.31 -8.09 24.28
C ARG A 111 -0.70 -6.74 23.85
N ASP A 112 -1.26 -5.65 24.36
CA ASP A 112 -0.81 -4.28 24.07
C ASP A 112 0.70 -4.11 24.25
N GLU A 113 1.24 -4.55 25.40
CA GLU A 113 2.68 -4.50 25.70
C GLU A 113 3.55 -5.21 24.63
N GLN A 114 3.06 -6.29 24.04
CA GLN A 114 3.81 -7.05 23.04
C GLN A 114 3.81 -6.35 21.68
N VAL A 115 2.69 -5.73 21.32
CA VAL A 115 2.56 -4.91 20.11
C VAL A 115 3.44 -3.67 20.24
N GLU A 116 3.33 -2.94 21.35
CA GLU A 116 4.16 -1.76 21.63
C GLU A 116 5.65 -2.10 21.61
N ALA A 117 6.06 -3.19 22.25
CA ALA A 117 7.45 -3.61 22.21
C ALA A 117 7.94 -3.95 20.78
N ALA A 118 7.07 -4.49 19.92
CA ALA A 118 7.38 -4.73 18.51
C ALA A 118 7.51 -3.43 17.72
N LEU A 119 6.67 -2.44 18.02
CA LEU A 119 6.76 -1.11 17.41
C LEU A 119 8.07 -0.41 17.81
N GLU A 120 8.43 -0.44 19.09
CA GLU A 120 9.65 0.19 19.62
C GLU A 120 10.95 -0.42 19.08
N ARG A 121 10.95 -1.73 18.81
CA ARG A 121 12.12 -2.40 18.19
C ARG A 121 12.33 -2.03 16.73
N ASN A 122 11.30 -1.52 16.05
CA ASN A 122 11.33 -1.28 14.62
C ASN A 122 10.97 0.19 14.31
N ARG A 123 11.85 1.13 14.60
CA ARG A 123 11.56 2.57 14.49
C ARG A 123 12.72 3.34 13.90
N VAL A 124 12.41 4.51 13.36
CA VAL A 124 13.42 5.51 12.99
C VAL A 124 13.66 6.42 14.20
N ILE A 125 14.92 6.65 14.51
CA ILE A 125 15.38 7.60 15.50
C ILE A 125 15.81 8.85 14.73
N THR A 126 14.99 9.90 14.82
CA THR A 126 15.24 11.17 14.13
C THR A 126 16.35 11.95 14.83
N SER A 127 17.16 12.66 14.05
CA SER A 127 18.14 13.60 14.58
C SER A 127 17.47 14.87 15.09
N ASP A 128 18.01 15.45 16.16
CA ASP A 128 17.64 16.79 16.66
C ASP A 128 18.46 17.91 15.98
N GLU A 129 19.34 17.55 15.04
CA GLU A 129 20.15 18.52 14.31
C GLU A 129 19.27 19.39 13.41
N ALA A 130 19.53 20.70 13.46
CA ALA A 130 18.94 21.63 12.52
C ALA A 130 19.51 21.41 11.11
N THR A 131 18.70 21.74 10.11
CA THR A 131 19.13 21.75 8.71
C THR A 131 20.29 22.73 8.51
N ASP A 132 21.41 22.23 8.00
CA ASP A 132 22.55 23.01 7.57
C ASP A 132 22.29 23.53 6.14
N VAL A 133 21.86 24.78 6.08
CA VAL A 133 21.56 25.48 4.82
C VAL A 133 22.77 25.62 3.89
N SER A 134 24.00 25.53 4.42
CA SER A 134 25.23 25.69 3.62
C SER A 134 25.52 24.50 2.70
N LEU A 135 24.89 23.35 2.97
CA LEU A 135 25.03 22.13 2.16
C LEU A 135 24.23 22.18 0.85
N ILE A 136 23.37 23.19 0.69
CA ILE A 136 22.45 23.30 -0.45
C ILE A 136 22.75 24.60 -1.20
N THR A 137 23.02 24.50 -2.50
CA THR A 137 23.24 25.63 -3.39
C THR A 137 22.23 25.59 -4.52
N ILE A 138 21.28 26.53 -4.52
CA ILE A 138 20.27 26.63 -5.57
C ILE A 138 20.93 27.14 -6.86
N ARG A 139 21.02 26.27 -7.87
CA ARG A 139 21.54 26.67 -9.18
C ARG A 139 20.56 27.66 -9.82
N SER A 140 21.04 28.87 -10.15
CA SER A 140 20.22 29.85 -10.85
C SER A 140 19.94 29.38 -12.28
N ARG A 141 18.70 29.57 -12.75
CA ARG A 141 18.26 29.31 -14.13
C ARG A 141 19.15 29.99 -15.19
N ASN A 142 19.84 31.08 -14.83
CA ASN A 142 20.74 31.81 -15.73
C ASN A 142 22.14 31.18 -15.88
N SER A 143 22.54 30.26 -14.99
CA SER A 143 23.79 29.50 -15.12
C SER A 143 23.63 28.26 -16.03
N MET A 144 22.42 28.03 -16.53
CA MET A 144 22.07 26.90 -17.40
C MET A 144 22.45 27.12 -18.88
N THR A 145 22.88 28.34 -19.24
CA THR A 145 23.35 28.68 -20.59
C THR A 145 24.88 28.69 -20.75
N ASP A 146 25.65 28.56 -19.66
CA ASP A 146 27.11 28.77 -19.66
C ASP A 146 27.95 27.53 -19.26
N LEU A 147 27.41 26.32 -19.41
CA LEU A 147 28.19 25.08 -19.26
C LEU A 147 28.38 24.37 -20.60
N ASP A 148 29.66 24.27 -20.95
CA ASP A 148 30.35 23.51 -22.00
C ASP A 148 29.51 22.57 -22.88
N GLN A 149 29.72 22.70 -24.20
CA GLN A 149 29.24 21.83 -25.27
C GLN A 149 29.88 20.42 -25.26
N THR A 150 30.03 19.81 -24.08
CA THR A 150 30.49 18.42 -23.96
C THR A 150 29.51 17.60 -23.13
N THR A 151 28.60 16.93 -23.84
CA THR A 151 27.99 15.63 -23.48
C THR A 151 26.95 15.52 -22.35
N GLU A 152 26.27 16.57 -21.91
CA GLU A 152 25.06 16.40 -21.07
C GLU A 152 23.84 17.06 -21.71
N GLU A 153 22.77 16.28 -21.88
CA GLU A 153 21.47 16.82 -22.31
C GLU A 153 21.04 17.94 -21.35
N PRO A 154 20.36 18.99 -21.83
CA PRO A 154 19.81 20.01 -20.95
C PRO A 154 18.97 19.33 -19.87
N LEU A 155 19.29 19.60 -18.60
CA LEU A 155 18.54 19.09 -17.44
C LEU A 155 17.05 19.29 -17.71
N LYS A 156 16.32 18.18 -17.85
CA LYS A 156 14.87 18.23 -17.95
C LYS A 156 14.35 18.87 -16.67
N ASP A 157 13.58 19.93 -16.84
CA ASP A 157 12.99 20.73 -15.77
C ASP A 157 12.21 19.85 -14.77
N ILE A 158 11.53 18.82 -15.28
CA ILE A 158 10.97 17.70 -14.50
C ILE A 158 11.39 16.38 -15.15
N GLU A 159 11.92 15.45 -14.35
CA GLU A 159 12.24 14.08 -14.75
C GLU A 159 11.47 13.09 -13.86
N ILE A 160 10.92 12.02 -14.45
CA ILE A 160 10.29 10.93 -13.70
C ILE A 160 11.04 9.63 -14.00
N ARG A 161 11.47 8.94 -12.95
CA ARG A 161 12.14 7.63 -13.03
C ARG A 161 11.34 6.57 -12.31
N GLU A 162 11.25 5.38 -12.91
CA GLU A 162 10.75 4.20 -12.22
C GLU A 162 11.80 3.67 -11.24
N ILE A 163 11.35 3.25 -10.06
CA ILE A 163 12.18 2.71 -8.98
C ILE A 163 11.71 1.29 -8.66
N HIS A 164 12.66 0.38 -8.48
CA HIS A 164 12.38 -1.01 -8.15
C HIS A 164 13.28 -1.48 -7.02
N GLY A 165 12.68 -2.19 -6.06
CA GLY A 165 13.36 -2.93 -5.02
C GLY A 165 12.82 -4.35 -4.93
N SER A 166 13.33 -5.14 -3.98
CA SER A 166 12.91 -6.53 -3.81
C SER A 166 11.43 -6.69 -3.43
N THR A 167 10.85 -5.68 -2.76
CA THR A 167 9.47 -5.72 -2.24
C THR A 167 8.61 -4.61 -2.80
N TYR A 168 9.17 -3.67 -3.57
CA TYR A 168 8.48 -2.46 -3.99
C TYR A 168 8.74 -2.08 -5.45
N LYS A 169 7.76 -1.38 -6.02
CA LYS A 169 7.84 -0.59 -7.24
C LYS A 169 7.38 0.83 -6.90
N GLY A 170 7.94 1.84 -7.56
CA GLY A 170 7.46 3.20 -7.43
C GLY A 170 8.06 4.13 -8.47
N TYR A 171 7.93 5.42 -8.19
CA TYR A 171 8.32 6.50 -9.09
C TYR A 171 9.00 7.62 -8.30
N MET A 172 10.12 8.11 -8.82
CA MET A 172 10.82 9.30 -8.34
C MET A 172 10.61 10.43 -9.36
N MET A 173 10.01 11.54 -8.93
CA MET A 173 9.96 12.77 -9.69
C MET A 173 11.05 13.72 -9.19
N ILE A 174 11.89 14.18 -10.09
CA ILE A 174 12.98 15.13 -9.83
C ILE A 174 12.57 16.46 -10.47
N VAL A 175 12.49 17.51 -9.66
CA VAL A 175 12.19 18.88 -10.10
C VAL A 175 13.46 19.69 -9.95
N ALA A 176 14.01 20.17 -11.06
CA ALA A 176 15.31 20.85 -11.06
C ALA A 176 15.27 22.20 -10.32
N ASP A 177 14.18 22.95 -10.47
CA ASP A 177 13.98 24.27 -9.84
C ASP A 177 13.04 24.16 -8.62
N PRO A 178 13.57 24.28 -7.39
CA PRO A 178 12.77 24.11 -6.17
C PRO A 178 11.72 25.20 -5.97
N SER A 179 11.88 26.38 -6.57
CA SER A 179 10.89 27.47 -6.50
C SER A 179 9.54 27.11 -7.12
N ARG A 180 9.50 26.05 -7.93
CA ARG A 180 8.29 25.50 -8.55
C ARG A 180 7.46 24.66 -7.58
N VAL A 181 8.04 24.25 -6.45
CA VAL A 181 7.42 23.35 -5.48
C VAL A 181 6.80 24.17 -4.35
N SER A 182 5.52 23.93 -4.07
CA SER A 182 4.77 24.59 -3.00
C SER A 182 3.74 23.65 -2.38
N VAL A 183 3.11 24.05 -1.27
CA VAL A 183 2.00 23.31 -0.65
C VAL A 183 0.69 23.88 -1.14
N GLY A 184 -0.12 23.04 -1.79
CA GLY A 184 -1.54 23.32 -2.05
C GLY A 184 -2.42 22.77 -0.93
N VAL A 185 -3.51 23.46 -0.63
CA VAL A 185 -4.51 23.00 0.36
C VAL A 185 -5.88 22.80 -0.26
N CYS A 186 -6.67 21.88 0.31
CA CYS A 186 -8.02 21.60 -0.20
C CYS A 186 -9.00 22.76 0.01
N ARG A 187 -8.81 23.52 1.10
CA ARG A 187 -9.56 24.73 1.47
C ARG A 187 -8.88 25.44 2.63
N TYR A 188 -9.27 26.69 2.83
CA TYR A 188 -9.05 27.41 4.08
C TYR A 188 -10.26 28.30 4.39
N PRO A 189 -10.76 28.33 5.64
CA PRO A 189 -10.33 27.54 6.80
C PRO A 189 -10.64 26.03 6.64
N PHE A 190 -9.82 25.19 7.26
CA PHE A 190 -10.03 23.74 7.30
C PHE A 190 -11.30 23.37 8.05
N ASN A 191 -11.94 22.25 7.67
CA ASN A 191 -13.20 21.82 8.26
C ASN A 191 -13.33 20.30 8.23
N ASN A 192 -13.58 19.68 9.39
CA ASN A 192 -13.81 18.24 9.53
C ASN A 192 -15.12 17.76 8.89
N ASP A 193 -16.12 18.62 8.74
CA ASP A 193 -17.43 18.26 8.20
C ASP A 193 -17.44 18.24 6.65
N LEU A 194 -16.45 18.86 6.02
CA LEU A 194 -16.32 18.93 4.57
C LEU A 194 -15.20 17.98 4.11
N PRO A 195 -15.42 17.12 3.10
CA PRO A 195 -14.39 16.21 2.60
C PRO A 195 -13.21 16.98 2.01
N GLY A 196 -11.99 16.49 2.07
CA GLY A 196 -10.83 17.09 1.38
C GLY A 196 -10.97 17.07 -0.14
N LEU A 197 -9.86 17.32 -0.83
CA LEU A 197 -9.79 17.22 -2.29
C LEU A 197 -8.78 16.16 -2.68
N ARG A 198 -8.98 15.53 -3.82
CA ARG A 198 -7.99 14.61 -4.40
C ARG A 198 -6.75 15.39 -4.83
N VAL A 199 -5.60 14.72 -4.92
CA VAL A 199 -4.32 15.36 -5.26
C VAL A 199 -4.40 16.08 -6.62
N ASP A 200 -5.02 15.47 -7.64
CA ASP A 200 -5.29 16.08 -8.95
C ASP A 200 -6.13 17.36 -8.86
N GLU A 201 -7.17 17.36 -8.02
CA GLU A 201 -8.00 18.55 -7.81
C GLU A 201 -7.22 19.68 -7.14
N ILE A 202 -6.37 19.38 -6.16
CA ILE A 202 -5.50 20.39 -5.51
C ILE A 202 -4.49 20.94 -6.52
N ILE A 203 -3.84 20.08 -7.31
CA ILE A 203 -2.90 20.50 -8.37
C ILE A 203 -3.61 21.47 -9.33
N ASN A 204 -4.79 21.10 -9.82
CA ASN A 204 -5.57 21.92 -10.76
C ASN A 204 -5.99 23.28 -10.16
N ASN A 205 -6.43 23.30 -8.90
CA ASN A 205 -6.84 24.54 -8.22
C ASN A 205 -5.70 25.55 -8.09
N TYR A 206 -4.45 25.08 -8.05
CA TYR A 206 -3.26 25.92 -7.96
C TYR A 206 -2.56 26.12 -9.31
N GLY A 207 -3.13 25.63 -10.41
CA GLY A 207 -2.54 25.71 -11.75
C GLY A 207 -1.23 24.92 -11.88
N GLY A 208 -1.06 23.86 -11.09
CA GLY A 208 0.11 22.99 -11.15
C GLY A 208 0.04 22.00 -12.31
N ILE A 209 1.20 21.45 -12.67
CA ILE A 209 1.34 20.41 -13.70
C ILE A 209 1.69 19.04 -13.12
N ALA A 210 2.12 18.99 -11.86
CA ALA A 210 2.50 17.75 -11.19
C ALA A 210 2.33 17.88 -9.67
N GLY A 211 2.42 16.76 -8.96
CA GLY A 211 2.46 16.78 -7.50
C GLY A 211 2.28 15.41 -6.85
N ILE A 212 2.48 15.38 -5.54
CA ILE A 212 2.24 14.21 -4.69
C ILE A 212 1.39 14.59 -3.48
N ASN A 213 0.88 13.60 -2.75
CA ASN A 213 0.17 13.85 -1.50
C ASN A 213 1.04 14.56 -0.44
N GLY A 214 0.37 15.21 0.53
CA GLY A 214 1.02 16.02 1.55
C GLY A 214 1.15 15.32 2.92
N GLY A 215 0.91 16.11 3.98
CA GLY A 215 1.12 15.69 5.35
C GLY A 215 -0.08 15.03 6.03
N ALA A 216 -0.03 14.98 7.35
CA ALA A 216 -0.96 14.23 8.18
C ALA A 216 -2.36 14.86 8.17
N PHE A 217 -3.37 14.02 8.38
CA PHE A 217 -4.75 14.46 8.47
C PHE A 217 -5.56 13.63 9.47
N SER A 218 -6.68 14.18 9.90
CA SER A 218 -7.61 13.51 10.81
C SER A 218 -8.25 12.31 10.12
N ASP A 219 -7.83 11.11 10.50
CA ASP A 219 -8.33 9.84 9.98
C ASP A 219 -8.96 8.95 11.06
N SER A 220 -9.98 9.48 11.74
CA SER A 220 -10.73 8.77 12.78
C SER A 220 -11.23 7.41 12.27
N SER A 221 -10.54 6.34 12.69
CA SER A 221 -10.81 4.94 12.35
C SER A 221 -10.77 4.60 10.85
N GLY A 222 -9.91 5.25 10.07
CA GLY A 222 -9.78 4.96 8.63
C GLY A 222 -10.93 5.51 7.77
N ARG A 223 -11.78 6.37 8.36
CA ARG A 223 -12.95 7.00 7.72
C ARG A 223 -12.79 8.52 7.58
N GLY A 224 -11.59 9.03 7.80
CA GLY A 224 -11.27 10.43 7.59
C GLY A 224 -11.60 10.85 6.17
N ASN A 225 -12.33 11.95 6.06
CA ASN A 225 -12.76 12.52 4.80
C ASN A 225 -11.68 13.41 4.15
N GLY A 226 -10.53 13.60 4.80
CA GLY A 226 -9.43 14.44 4.30
C GLY A 226 -9.64 15.94 4.46
N GLY A 227 -10.65 16.40 5.22
CA GLY A 227 -10.98 17.82 5.35
C GLY A 227 -10.10 18.63 6.30
N GLN A 228 -9.34 17.95 7.15
CA GLN A 228 -8.63 18.57 8.28
C GLN A 228 -7.20 18.01 8.40
N PRO A 229 -6.16 18.83 8.19
CA PRO A 229 -4.79 18.42 8.45
C PRO A 229 -4.51 18.33 9.96
N LEU A 230 -3.49 17.57 10.32
CA LEU A 230 -2.89 17.48 11.65
C LEU A 230 -1.48 18.09 11.62
N GLY A 231 -1.06 18.67 12.75
CA GLY A 231 0.22 19.37 12.86
C GLY A 231 0.28 20.69 12.07
N MET A 232 1.50 21.20 11.92
CA MET A 232 1.76 22.49 11.29
C MET A 232 1.48 22.45 9.78
N VAL A 233 0.84 23.51 9.26
CA VAL A 233 0.68 23.72 7.81
C VAL A 233 1.00 25.16 7.45
N TYR A 234 1.91 25.34 6.49
CA TYR A 234 2.18 26.58 5.79
C TYR A 234 1.90 26.42 4.30
N SER A 235 1.34 27.45 3.69
CA SER A 235 1.15 27.56 2.24
C SER A 235 1.34 29.02 1.86
N ASP A 236 2.20 29.28 0.87
CA ASP A 236 2.47 30.63 0.34
C ASP A 236 2.85 31.65 1.44
N GLY A 237 3.71 31.24 2.38
CA GLY A 237 4.18 32.07 3.50
C GLY A 237 3.18 32.29 4.64
N GLN A 238 1.97 31.75 4.53
CA GLN A 238 0.94 31.88 5.56
C GLN A 238 0.83 30.61 6.40
N GLN A 239 0.87 30.77 7.72
CA GLN A 239 0.57 29.67 8.64
C GLN A 239 -0.95 29.42 8.67
N LEU A 240 -1.39 28.35 8.00
CA LEU A 240 -2.79 27.95 7.95
C LEU A 240 -3.19 27.04 9.13
N ARG A 241 -2.20 26.38 9.75
CA ARG A 241 -2.41 25.56 10.95
C ARG A 241 -1.21 25.60 11.89
N ARG A 242 -1.49 25.76 13.19
CA ARG A 242 -0.49 25.70 14.27
C ARG A 242 -0.13 24.25 14.64
N PRO A 243 1.06 24.01 15.20
CA PRO A 243 1.39 22.73 15.81
C PRO A 243 0.36 22.34 16.87
N ASP A 244 -0.11 21.09 16.82
CA ASP A 244 -1.07 20.52 17.76
C ASP A 244 -0.47 19.37 18.60
N GLY A 245 0.82 19.07 18.39
CA GLY A 245 1.53 17.98 19.03
C GLY A 245 1.19 16.58 18.51
N ALA A 246 0.24 16.45 17.57
CA ALA A 246 -0.14 15.16 16.99
C ALA A 246 0.96 14.63 16.04
N TYR A 247 1.56 15.53 15.27
CA TYR A 247 2.75 15.27 14.45
C TYR A 247 3.76 16.38 14.72
N LYS A 248 4.94 15.98 15.19
CA LYS A 248 6.01 16.91 15.61
C LYS A 248 6.99 17.22 14.50
N THR A 249 7.35 16.20 13.70
CA THR A 249 8.19 16.39 12.53
C THR A 249 7.45 17.21 11.48
N VAL A 250 8.15 18.19 10.94
CA VAL A 250 7.72 19.11 9.89
C VAL A 250 8.77 19.06 8.79
N VAL A 251 8.28 19.12 7.56
CA VAL A 251 9.10 19.32 6.37
C VAL A 251 8.56 20.52 5.60
N GLY A 252 9.45 21.45 5.25
CA GLY A 252 9.04 22.69 4.60
C GLY A 252 10.16 23.46 3.93
N PHE A 253 9.81 24.22 2.90
CA PHE A 253 10.72 25.16 2.24
C PHE A 253 10.68 26.51 2.93
N ASP A 254 11.85 27.15 3.08
CA ASP A 254 11.95 28.56 3.46
C ASP A 254 11.79 29.50 2.25
N GLN A 255 12.01 30.81 2.46
CA GLN A 255 11.96 31.81 1.40
C GLN A 255 13.08 31.69 0.35
N ASN A 256 14.14 30.94 0.63
CA ASN A 256 15.28 30.71 -0.25
C ASN A 256 15.21 29.35 -0.95
N ASP A 257 14.04 28.69 -0.91
CA ASP A 257 13.82 27.37 -1.49
C ASP A 257 14.68 26.25 -0.86
N ILE A 258 15.12 26.41 0.38
CA ILE A 258 15.85 25.38 1.12
C ILE A 258 14.86 24.54 1.92
N LEU A 259 14.94 23.21 1.76
CA LEU A 259 14.09 22.24 2.46
C LEU A 259 14.63 21.97 3.86
N HIS A 260 13.87 22.43 4.85
CA HIS A 260 14.08 22.18 6.27
C HIS A 260 13.30 20.94 6.72
N VAL A 261 13.94 20.08 7.51
CA VAL A 261 13.33 18.88 8.09
C VAL A 261 13.67 18.82 9.58
N GLY A 262 12.67 18.68 10.44
CA GLY A 262 12.88 18.60 11.89
C GLY A 262 11.63 18.87 12.71
N GLU A 263 11.78 18.97 14.03
CA GLU A 263 10.70 19.43 14.91
C GLU A 263 10.80 20.96 15.10
N PHE A 264 9.76 21.68 14.74
CA PHE A 264 9.72 23.15 14.85
C PHE A 264 8.57 23.64 15.71
N THR A 265 8.88 24.54 16.65
CA THR A 265 7.87 25.39 17.28
C THR A 265 7.35 26.43 16.29
N GLU A 266 6.19 27.05 16.60
CA GLU A 266 5.65 28.17 15.80
C GLU A 266 6.65 29.33 15.69
N ALA A 267 7.40 29.62 16.75
CA ALA A 267 8.42 30.67 16.76
C ALA A 267 9.60 30.32 15.84
N GLN A 268 10.13 29.09 15.93
CA GLN A 268 11.24 28.63 15.07
C GLN A 268 10.82 28.59 13.60
N ALA A 269 9.63 28.07 13.28
CA ALA A 269 9.11 28.05 11.91
C ALA A 269 9.02 29.46 11.30
N LYS A 270 8.63 30.44 12.11
CA LYS A 270 8.58 31.84 11.70
C LYS A 270 9.97 32.46 11.53
N GLU A 271 10.92 32.10 12.40
CA GLU A 271 12.31 32.58 12.33
C GLU A 271 13.04 32.02 11.11
N ILE A 272 12.86 30.72 10.82
CA ILE A 272 13.32 30.08 9.57
C ILE A 272 12.68 30.75 8.35
N GLY A 273 11.47 31.28 8.51
CA GLY A 273 10.73 31.90 7.41
C GLY A 273 10.09 30.85 6.49
N LEU A 274 9.55 29.77 7.06
CA LEU A 274 8.87 28.72 6.28
C LEU A 274 7.80 29.33 5.36
N ARG A 275 7.92 29.03 4.07
CA ARG A 275 6.97 29.42 3.02
C ARG A 275 5.89 28.35 2.87
N ASP A 276 6.31 27.10 2.72
CA ASP A 276 5.45 25.96 2.43
C ASP A 276 5.87 24.82 3.33
N ALA A 277 4.96 24.27 4.13
CA ALA A 277 5.30 23.22 5.07
C ALA A 277 4.10 22.35 5.43
N VAL A 278 4.37 21.07 5.69
CA VAL A 278 3.39 20.14 6.25
C VAL A 278 4.02 19.33 7.38
N ALA A 279 3.21 18.90 8.34
CA ALA A 279 3.64 17.98 9.38
C ALA A 279 3.44 16.53 8.95
N PHE A 280 4.54 15.79 8.89
CA PHE A 280 4.59 14.33 8.82
C PHE A 280 6.02 13.89 9.13
N GLY A 281 6.21 12.60 9.39
CA GLY A 281 7.54 12.06 9.62
C GLY A 281 7.59 10.55 9.41
N PRO A 282 8.73 9.93 9.72
CA PRO A 282 9.92 10.55 10.32
C PRO A 282 10.78 11.34 9.32
N ALA A 283 11.72 12.13 9.85
CA ALA A 283 12.87 12.61 9.06
C ALA A 283 13.70 11.40 8.60
N LEU A 284 14.05 11.35 7.32
CA LEU A 284 14.75 10.22 6.69
C LEU A 284 16.24 10.52 6.52
N VAL A 285 16.56 11.70 6.02
CA VAL A 285 17.93 12.18 5.83
C VAL A 285 18.00 13.61 6.35
N VAL A 286 19.04 13.90 7.13
CA VAL A 286 19.32 15.25 7.64
C VAL A 286 20.78 15.55 7.38
N ASN A 287 21.08 16.65 6.71
CA ASN A 287 22.46 17.10 6.42
C ASN A 287 23.33 16.05 5.69
N GLY A 288 22.70 15.29 4.79
CA GLY A 288 23.31 14.20 4.03
C GLY A 288 23.57 12.93 4.84
N GLN A 289 23.13 12.89 6.11
CA GLN A 289 23.26 11.73 6.98
C GLN A 289 21.94 10.97 7.10
N PRO A 290 21.95 9.63 6.99
CA PRO A 290 20.75 8.82 7.22
C PRO A 290 20.32 8.92 8.68
N SER A 291 19.00 9.00 8.91
CA SER A 291 18.43 8.77 10.25
C SER A 291 18.74 7.35 10.72
N VAL A 292 18.95 7.19 12.03
CA VAL A 292 19.27 5.88 12.60
C VAL A 292 18.03 4.99 12.59
N VAL A 293 18.17 3.78 12.05
CA VAL A 293 17.08 2.82 11.94
C VAL A 293 17.31 1.65 12.91
N SER A 294 16.30 1.34 13.72
CA SER A 294 16.20 0.05 14.42
C SER A 294 15.27 -0.88 13.63
N GLY A 295 15.68 -2.12 13.39
CA GLY A 295 14.93 -3.04 12.55
C GLY A 295 14.89 -2.59 11.08
N LYS A 296 13.69 -2.39 10.54
CA LYS A 296 13.43 -1.81 9.21
C LYS A 296 12.91 -0.36 9.28
N GLY A 297 12.84 0.23 10.47
CA GLY A 297 12.25 1.53 10.75
C GLY A 297 10.73 1.57 10.68
N SER A 298 10.10 0.67 9.93
CA SER A 298 8.64 0.54 9.80
C SER A 298 8.22 -0.79 9.16
N GLY A 299 6.94 -0.92 8.80
CA GLY A 299 6.39 -2.01 7.99
C GLY A 299 6.50 -1.78 6.49
N LEU A 300 6.14 -2.78 5.69
CA LEU A 300 6.10 -2.66 4.22
C LEU A 300 4.76 -2.05 3.81
N ASN A 301 4.78 -0.82 3.31
CA ASN A 301 3.56 -0.10 2.93
C ASN A 301 3.79 0.76 1.68
N PRO A 302 2.71 1.23 1.00
CA PRO A 302 2.84 2.34 0.09
C PRO A 302 3.36 3.56 0.86
N ARG A 303 4.30 4.29 0.28
CA ARG A 303 4.99 5.41 0.93
C ARG A 303 5.07 6.61 0.00
N SER A 304 5.15 7.78 0.60
CA SER A 304 5.50 9.00 -0.11
C SER A 304 6.60 9.73 0.66
N ALA A 305 7.52 10.37 -0.03
CA ALA A 305 8.58 11.14 0.60
C ALA A 305 8.95 12.37 -0.24
N ILE A 306 9.48 13.39 0.42
CA ILE A 306 10.06 14.57 -0.20
C ILE A 306 11.50 14.74 0.26
N GLY A 307 12.38 15.21 -0.61
CA GLY A 307 13.73 15.58 -0.25
C GLY A 307 14.33 16.62 -1.19
N GLN A 308 15.52 17.08 -0.85
CA GLN A 308 16.27 18.06 -1.64
C GLN A 308 17.73 17.67 -1.72
N ARG A 309 18.31 17.78 -2.92
CA ARG A 309 19.72 17.55 -3.20
C ARG A 309 20.58 18.77 -2.90
N ALA A 310 21.89 18.58 -2.86
CA ALA A 310 22.86 19.67 -2.68
C ALA A 310 22.81 20.73 -3.81
N ASP A 311 22.34 20.37 -5.01
CA ASP A 311 22.18 21.30 -6.14
C ASP A 311 20.82 22.03 -6.15
N GLY A 312 20.01 21.83 -5.12
CA GLY A 312 18.69 22.44 -4.95
C GLY A 312 17.53 21.65 -5.55
N ALA A 313 17.77 20.64 -6.38
CA ALA A 313 16.70 19.87 -7.00
C ALA A 313 15.86 19.14 -5.95
N VAL A 314 14.54 19.13 -6.16
CA VAL A 314 13.56 18.49 -5.27
C VAL A 314 13.25 17.08 -5.75
N LEU A 315 13.19 16.16 -4.80
CA LEU A 315 12.86 14.76 -5.00
C LEU A 315 11.47 14.52 -4.42
N LEU A 316 10.55 14.01 -5.23
CA LEU A 316 9.21 13.59 -4.83
C LEU A 316 9.05 12.10 -5.13
N LEU A 317 8.97 11.28 -4.09
CA LEU A 317 8.95 9.83 -4.18
C LEU A 317 7.54 9.31 -3.87
N CYS A 318 7.04 8.39 -4.70
CA CYS A 318 5.87 7.57 -4.40
C CYS A 318 6.20 6.09 -4.63
N ILE A 319 5.96 5.26 -3.61
CA ILE A 319 6.12 3.82 -3.66
C ILE A 319 4.74 3.15 -3.59
N ASP A 320 4.45 2.28 -4.54
CA ASP A 320 3.24 1.46 -4.53
C ASP A 320 3.36 0.36 -3.47
N GLY A 321 2.24 -0.16 -2.97
CA GLY A 321 2.27 -1.21 -1.95
C GLY A 321 0.93 -1.90 -1.77
N ARG A 322 0.91 -2.96 -0.95
CA ARG A 322 -0.29 -3.79 -0.68
C ARG A 322 -0.94 -4.37 -1.95
N GLN A 323 -0.14 -4.64 -2.98
CA GLN A 323 -0.56 -5.24 -4.24
C GLN A 323 0.37 -6.40 -4.65
N ALA A 324 -0.10 -7.28 -5.55
CA ALA A 324 0.63 -8.51 -5.90
C ALA A 324 2.02 -8.23 -6.53
N ASN A 325 2.16 -7.11 -7.21
CA ASN A 325 3.39 -6.63 -7.85
C ASN A 325 4.19 -5.64 -7.00
N SER A 326 3.68 -5.23 -5.82
CA SER A 326 4.38 -4.35 -4.88
C SER A 326 3.83 -4.52 -3.47
N LEU A 327 4.62 -5.11 -2.56
CA LEU A 327 4.25 -5.21 -1.15
C LEU A 327 4.34 -3.84 -0.46
N GLY A 328 5.33 -3.04 -0.86
CA GLY A 328 5.62 -1.73 -0.30
C GLY A 328 7.06 -1.62 0.24
N ALA A 329 7.38 -0.45 0.76
CA ALA A 329 8.69 -0.10 1.30
C ALA A 329 8.62 0.20 2.80
N SER A 330 9.70 -0.14 3.49
CA SER A 330 10.01 0.29 4.85
C SER A 330 10.70 1.66 4.84
N TYR A 331 10.91 2.27 6.02
CA TYR A 331 11.63 3.54 6.11
C TYR A 331 13.12 3.38 5.81
N GLU A 332 13.71 2.23 6.11
CA GLU A 332 15.08 1.92 5.68
C GLU A 332 15.21 2.00 4.15
N ASP A 333 14.27 1.38 3.43
CA ASP A 333 14.24 1.43 1.96
C ASP A 333 14.10 2.87 1.45
N LEU A 334 13.25 3.71 2.08
CA LEU A 334 13.12 5.11 1.69
C LEU A 334 14.42 5.89 1.92
N ILE A 335 15.10 5.66 3.04
CA ILE A 335 16.39 6.32 3.33
C ILE A 335 17.42 5.97 2.26
N GLU A 336 17.53 4.68 1.92
CA GLU A 336 18.44 4.20 0.88
C GLU A 336 18.14 4.85 -0.48
N ILE A 337 16.88 4.87 -0.91
CA ILE A 337 16.47 5.53 -2.16
C ILE A 337 16.80 7.02 -2.13
N MET A 338 16.43 7.73 -1.07
CA MET A 338 16.65 9.18 -1.00
C MET A 338 18.15 9.52 -1.04
N LEU A 339 19.00 8.73 -0.37
CA LEU A 339 20.46 8.88 -0.44
C LEU A 339 21.02 8.53 -1.83
N GLU A 340 20.53 7.47 -2.47
CA GLU A 340 20.93 7.10 -3.84
C GLU A 340 20.65 8.23 -4.83
N PHE A 341 19.54 8.94 -4.65
CA PHE A 341 19.17 10.12 -5.44
C PHE A 341 19.85 11.42 -4.97
N GLY A 342 20.75 11.35 -3.98
CA GLY A 342 21.58 12.45 -3.53
C GLY A 342 20.87 13.45 -2.61
N ALA A 343 19.84 13.02 -1.89
CA ALA A 343 19.17 13.88 -0.90
C ALA A 343 20.15 14.30 0.20
N VAL A 344 20.19 15.60 0.47
CA VAL A 344 20.82 16.20 1.65
C VAL A 344 19.81 16.23 2.79
N ASN A 345 18.57 16.61 2.51
CA ASN A 345 17.47 16.51 3.46
C ASN A 345 16.33 15.71 2.84
N ALA A 346 15.69 14.85 3.62
CA ALA A 346 14.52 14.08 3.20
C ALA A 346 13.59 13.77 4.38
N CYS A 347 12.29 13.75 4.12
CA CYS A 347 11.27 13.43 5.09
C CYS A 347 10.21 12.53 4.48
N ASN A 348 9.71 11.58 5.28
CA ASN A 348 8.55 10.80 4.92
C ASN A 348 7.28 11.68 5.01
N LEU A 349 6.33 11.39 4.13
CA LEU A 349 5.01 12.03 4.04
C LEU A 349 3.90 11.01 4.31
N ASP A 350 2.65 11.46 4.28
CA ASP A 350 1.53 10.53 4.43
C ASP A 350 1.57 9.42 3.37
N GLY A 351 1.13 8.22 3.73
CA GLY A 351 1.33 7.02 2.93
C GLY A 351 0.08 6.19 2.76
N GLY A 352 0.26 4.90 2.48
CA GLY A 352 -0.86 3.97 2.35
C GLY A 352 -1.77 4.35 1.17
N SER A 353 -3.09 4.44 1.42
CA SER A 353 -4.05 4.82 0.37
C SER A 353 -3.96 6.29 -0.05
N SER A 354 -3.18 7.11 0.67
CA SER A 354 -2.92 8.50 0.32
C SER A 354 -1.81 8.65 -0.72
N THR A 355 -0.95 7.65 -0.90
CA THR A 355 0.17 7.70 -1.85
C THR A 355 -0.33 7.86 -3.29
N ALA A 356 -0.07 9.02 -3.86
CA ALA A 356 -0.45 9.35 -5.22
C ALA A 356 0.55 10.34 -5.83
N MET A 357 1.00 10.06 -7.05
CA MET A 357 1.80 10.96 -7.88
C MET A 357 1.03 11.29 -9.15
N PHE A 358 0.94 12.57 -9.47
CA PHE A 358 0.32 13.06 -10.70
C PHE A 358 1.33 13.84 -11.52
N TYR A 359 1.26 13.68 -12.84
CA TYR A 359 1.99 14.48 -13.82
C TYR A 359 1.13 14.68 -15.06
N GLN A 360 0.99 15.92 -15.51
CA GLN A 360 0.20 16.33 -16.68
C GLN A 360 -1.25 15.81 -16.68
N GLY A 361 -1.87 15.79 -15.49
CA GLY A 361 -3.27 15.38 -15.31
C GLY A 361 -3.49 13.87 -15.21
N GLU A 362 -2.43 13.06 -15.30
CA GLU A 362 -2.51 11.60 -15.14
C GLU A 362 -1.86 11.15 -13.83
N GLN A 363 -2.44 10.13 -13.21
CA GLN A 363 -1.82 9.46 -12.08
C GLN A 363 -0.75 8.49 -12.59
N ILE A 364 0.48 8.62 -12.09
CA ILE A 364 1.64 7.88 -12.57
C ILE A 364 1.81 6.55 -11.85
N ASN A 365 1.53 6.51 -10.54
CA ASN A 365 1.71 5.32 -9.71
C ASN A 365 0.42 4.49 -9.59
N ASP A 366 0.55 3.20 -9.29
CA ASP A 366 -0.58 2.29 -9.13
C ASP A 366 -1.28 2.52 -7.78
N GLY A 367 -2.28 3.41 -7.77
CA GLY A 367 -3.05 3.74 -6.57
C GLY A 367 -3.92 2.58 -6.05
N LEU A 368 -4.02 2.44 -4.72
CA LEU A 368 -4.88 1.43 -4.07
C LEU A 368 -6.38 1.76 -4.08
N ALA A 369 -6.75 2.98 -4.44
CA ALA A 369 -8.13 3.43 -4.36
C ALA A 369 -8.88 3.12 -5.66
N ILE A 370 -9.83 2.18 -5.58
CA ILE A 370 -10.70 1.75 -6.70
C ILE A 370 -11.46 2.93 -7.33
N THR A 371 -11.69 4.00 -6.57
CA THR A 371 -12.43 5.21 -7.00
C THR A 371 -11.52 6.40 -7.33
N GLY A 372 -10.20 6.18 -7.48
CA GLY A 372 -9.20 7.24 -7.62
C GLY A 372 -8.61 7.68 -6.28
N SER A 373 -7.48 8.41 -6.32
CA SER A 373 -6.72 8.89 -5.15
C SER A 373 -7.61 9.44 -4.02
N ARG A 374 -7.19 9.19 -2.77
CA ARG A 374 -7.90 9.62 -1.56
C ARG A 374 -8.04 11.14 -1.49
N ALA A 375 -9.15 11.61 -0.92
CA ALA A 375 -9.31 13.02 -0.56
C ALA A 375 -8.41 13.39 0.62
N LEU A 376 -7.68 14.50 0.49
CA LEU A 376 -6.63 14.94 1.41
C LEU A 376 -6.72 16.45 1.66
N PRO A 377 -6.15 16.94 2.78
CA PRO A 377 -6.17 18.37 3.07
C PRO A 377 -5.05 19.15 2.40
N THR A 378 -3.95 18.48 2.09
CA THR A 378 -2.72 19.10 1.59
C THR A 378 -2.08 18.23 0.52
N ALA A 379 -1.44 18.86 -0.47
CA ALA A 379 -0.59 18.20 -1.46
C ALA A 379 0.64 19.06 -1.75
N TRP A 380 1.76 18.41 -2.10
CA TRP A 380 2.91 19.09 -2.68
C TRP A 380 2.67 19.23 -4.19
N ILE A 381 2.70 20.46 -4.69
CA ILE A 381 2.40 20.79 -6.08
C ILE A 381 3.64 21.33 -6.79
N VAL A 382 3.73 21.06 -8.09
CA VAL A 382 4.78 21.57 -8.98
C VAL A 382 4.13 22.42 -10.06
N LYS A 383 4.54 23.68 -10.21
CA LYS A 383 3.98 24.65 -11.17
C LYS A 383 4.91 24.89 -12.34
#